data_AF-A0A428I703-F1
#
_entry.id   AF-A0A428I703-F1
#
_cell.length_a   1.000
_cell.length_b   1.000
_cell.length_c   1.000
_cell.angle_alpha   90.00
_cell.angle_beta   90.00
_cell.angle_gamma   90.00
#
_symmetry.space_group_name_H-M   'P 1'
#
loop_
_entity.id
_entity.type
_entity.pdbx_description
1 polymer ?
#
loop_
_entity_poly.entity_id
_entity_poly.type
_entity_poly.pdbx_seq_one_letter_code
_entity_poly.pdbx_strand_id
1 'polypeptide(L)'
;MMVAETSIIKKNHQIPRIINQKIAQKLIEKTSMTDIAHQLSSSTSTVIRKLNDFHFKHDFSRLPEIMSWDEYVFTKGKMSFIAQDFEKLNIIIVLEGRTQAIIRNHFL
;
A
#
# COMPACT_ATOMS: atom_id res chain seq x y z
N MET A 1 5.27 24.53 21.34
CA MET A 1 5.88 25.06 20.10
C MET A 1 4.86 24.89 18.97
N MET A 2 4.33 25.99 18.44
CA MET A 2 3.35 25.96 17.34
C MET A 2 4.11 26.12 16.03
N VAL A 3 4.06 25.12 15.15
CA VAL A 3 4.68 25.21 13.82
C VAL A 3 3.70 25.96 12.91
N ALA A 4 4.13 27.13 12.44
CA ALA A 4 3.36 27.90 11.47
C ALA A 4 3.25 27.12 10.16
N GLU A 5 2.09 27.21 9.51
CA GLU A 5 1.92 26.68 8.16
C GLU A 5 2.80 27.47 7.20
N THR A 6 3.65 26.75 6.44
CA THR A 6 4.51 27.33 5.42
C THR A 6 4.27 26.63 4.09
N SER A 7 4.83 27.15 3.00
CA SER A 7 4.81 26.48 1.69
C SER A 7 5.45 25.08 1.71
N ILE A 8 6.28 24.80 2.73
CA ILE A 8 7.05 23.56 2.86
C ILE A 8 6.41 22.59 3.88
N ILE A 9 5.77 23.13 4.92
CA ILE A 9 5.27 22.38 6.08
C ILE A 9 3.78 22.69 6.31
N LYS A 10 2.95 21.64 6.34
CA LYS A 10 1.51 21.76 6.65
C LYS A 10 1.28 22.19 8.10
N LYS A 11 0.17 22.88 8.35
CA LYS A 11 -0.29 23.20 9.72
C LYS A 11 -0.26 21.96 10.62
N ASN A 12 0.23 22.11 11.85
CA ASN A 12 0.37 21.04 12.86
C ASN A 12 1.31 19.88 12.47
N HIS A 13 2.16 20.04 11.46
CA HIS A 13 3.15 19.04 11.08
C HIS A 13 4.57 19.60 11.27
N GLN A 14 5.54 18.70 11.51
CA GLN A 14 6.96 19.05 11.62
C GLN A 14 7.77 18.55 10.43
N ILE A 15 7.24 17.58 9.67
CA ILE A 15 7.94 16.94 8.56
C ILE A 15 7.59 17.67 7.25
N PRO A 16 8.59 18.15 6.49
CA PRO A 16 8.37 18.74 5.18
C PRO A 16 7.63 17.81 4.21
N ARG A 17 6.72 18.37 3.40
CA ARG A 17 5.96 17.61 2.41
C ARG A 17 6.87 16.87 1.41
N ILE A 18 8.00 17.50 1.05
CA ILE A 18 8.97 16.94 0.10
C ILE A 18 9.61 15.63 0.59
N ILE A 19 9.81 15.48 1.91
CA ILE A 19 10.35 14.25 2.48
C ILE A 19 9.33 13.11 2.35
N ASN A 20 8.06 13.37 2.67
CA ASN A 20 6.98 12.39 2.50
C ASN A 20 6.78 11.97 1.04
N GLN A 21 7.00 12.87 0.08
CA GLN A 21 6.97 12.57 -1.35
C GLN A 21 8.14 11.68 -1.76
N LYS A 22 9.37 11.97 -1.30
CA LYS A 22 10.55 11.13 -1.56
C LYS A 22 10.43 9.74 -0.95
N ILE A 23 9.89 9.63 0.27
CA ILE A 23 9.60 8.34 0.91
C ILE A 23 8.63 7.54 0.01
N ALA A 24 7.54 8.16 -0.44
CA ALA A 24 6.56 7.49 -1.30
C ALA A 24 7.17 7.01 -2.62
N GLN A 25 8.01 7.83 -3.27
CA GLN A 25 8.72 7.46 -4.48
C GLN A 25 9.61 6.22 -4.26
N LYS A 26 10.45 6.23 -3.21
CA LYS A 26 11.36 5.12 -2.94
C LYS A 26 10.65 3.82 -2.54
N LEU A 27 9.48 3.92 -1.90
CA LEU A 27 8.60 2.78 -1.63
C LEU A 27 8.07 2.16 -2.93
N ILE A 28 7.70 2.99 -3.91
CA ILE A 28 7.27 2.51 -5.25
C ILE A 28 8.44 1.86 -6.00
N GLU A 29 9.65 2.40 -5.88
CA GLU A 29 10.89 1.82 -6.39
C GLU A 29 11.33 0.54 -5.63
N LYS A 30 10.53 0.07 -4.65
CA LYS A 30 10.75 -1.15 -3.85
C LYS A 30 12.06 -1.12 -3.04
N THR A 31 12.52 0.07 -2.64
CA THR A 31 13.66 0.21 -1.73
C THR A 31 13.26 -0.24 -0.31
N SER A 32 14.17 -0.91 0.42
CA SER A 32 13.91 -1.32 1.81
C SER A 32 13.58 -0.12 2.72
N MET A 33 12.65 -0.30 3.66
CA MET A 33 12.28 0.74 4.63
C MET A 33 13.48 1.23 5.46
N THR A 34 14.42 0.34 5.79
CA THR A 34 15.65 0.71 6.53
C THR A 34 16.54 1.62 5.70
N ASP A 35 16.66 1.33 4.41
CA ASP A 35 17.53 2.07 3.50
C ASP A 35 16.91 3.42 3.17
N ILE A 36 15.58 3.50 3.01
CA ILE A 36 14.85 4.76 2.87
C ILE A 36 15.05 5.63 4.10
N ALA A 37 14.88 5.06 5.29
CA ALA A 37 15.07 5.76 6.56
C ALA A 37 16.50 6.33 6.67
N HIS A 38 17.51 5.51 6.37
CA HIS A 38 18.91 5.91 6.36
C HIS A 38 19.21 7.02 5.34
N GLN A 39 18.79 6.84 4.08
CA GLN A 39 19.04 7.79 2.98
C GLN A 39 18.37 9.16 3.18
N LEU A 40 17.20 9.18 3.81
CA LEU A 40 16.42 10.41 4.02
C LEU A 40 16.57 10.97 5.45
N SER A 41 17.48 10.43 6.24
CA SER A 41 17.70 10.81 7.65
C SER A 41 16.39 10.87 8.44
N SER A 42 15.54 9.86 8.25
CA SER A 42 14.20 9.78 8.84
C SER A 42 14.05 8.49 9.65
N SER A 43 13.07 8.42 10.53
CA SER A 43 12.79 7.18 11.27
C SER A 43 12.07 6.16 10.39
N THR A 44 12.33 4.88 10.61
CA THR A 44 11.56 3.77 10.00
C THR A 44 10.07 3.90 10.29
N SER A 45 9.69 4.38 11.48
CA SER A 45 8.30 4.66 11.84
C SER A 45 7.63 5.70 10.93
N THR A 46 8.37 6.69 10.44
CA THR A 46 7.86 7.67 9.47
C THR A 46 7.62 7.01 8.12
N VAL A 47 8.53 6.14 7.68
CA VAL A 47 8.38 5.37 6.44
C VAL A 47 7.17 4.44 6.53
N ILE A 48 6.97 3.74 7.65
CA ILE A 48 5.81 2.85 7.88
C ILE A 48 4.50 3.63 7.85
N ARG A 49 4.42 4.80 8.52
CA ARG A 49 3.22 5.65 8.44
C ARG A 49 2.92 6.04 7.00
N LYS A 50 3.95 6.40 6.22
CA LYS A 50 3.78 6.74 4.81
C LYS A 50 3.37 5.54 3.95
N LEU A 51 3.87 4.34 4.27
CA LEU A 51 3.45 3.09 3.64
C LEU A 51 1.96 2.82 3.93
N ASN A 52 1.51 3.05 5.16
CA ASN A 52 0.10 2.88 5.53
C ASN A 52 -0.84 3.92 4.90
N ASP A 53 -0.32 5.05 4.38
CA ASP A 53 -1.13 5.97 3.56
C ASP A 53 -1.49 5.38 2.20
N PHE A 54 -0.77 4.35 1.71
CA PHE A 54 -1.11 3.71 0.45
C PHE A 54 -2.36 2.87 0.64
N HIS A 55 -3.44 3.33 0.01
CA HIS A 55 -4.70 2.62 -0.04
C HIS A 55 -4.94 2.17 -1.46
N PHE A 56 -5.10 0.87 -1.62
CA PHE A 56 -5.57 0.29 -2.87
C PHE A 56 -7.09 0.46 -2.91
N LYS A 57 -7.61 1.26 -3.83
CA LYS A 57 -9.05 1.41 -4.04
C LYS A 57 -9.38 0.81 -5.40
N HIS A 58 -10.05 -0.33 -5.39
CA HIS A 58 -10.68 -0.87 -6.60
C HIS A 58 -12.14 -0.51 -6.62
N ASP A 59 -12.59 -0.11 -7.81
CA ASP A 59 -14.00 0.02 -8.09
C ASP A 59 -14.58 -1.37 -8.34
N PHE A 60 -15.32 -1.88 -7.36
CA PHE A 60 -16.01 -3.18 -7.44
C PHE A 60 -17.41 -3.07 -8.07
N SER A 61 -17.80 -1.90 -8.60
CA SER A 61 -19.08 -1.76 -9.31
C SER A 61 -19.18 -2.70 -10.52
N ARG A 62 -18.03 -3.09 -11.09
CA ARG A 62 -17.93 -4.06 -12.17
C ARG A 62 -16.64 -4.87 -12.06
N LEU A 63 -16.79 -6.19 -12.10
CA LEU A 63 -15.65 -7.11 -12.28
C LEU A 63 -15.22 -7.13 -13.76
N PRO A 64 -13.93 -7.39 -14.05
CA PRO A 64 -13.50 -7.60 -15.43
C PRO A 64 -14.17 -8.82 -16.04
N GLU A 65 -14.21 -8.85 -17.37
CA GLU A 65 -14.80 -9.95 -18.12
C GLU A 65 -14.03 -11.26 -17.93
N ILE A 66 -12.70 -11.15 -17.86
CA ILE A 66 -11.80 -12.27 -17.58
C ILE A 66 -10.94 -11.91 -16.36
N MET A 67 -11.02 -12.76 -15.34
CA MET A 67 -10.25 -12.63 -14.10
C MET A 67 -9.34 -13.84 -13.97
N SER A 68 -8.09 -13.60 -13.57
CA SER A 68 -7.16 -14.64 -13.13
C SER A 68 -7.04 -14.56 -11.61
N TRP A 69 -7.08 -15.71 -10.94
CA TRP A 69 -6.90 -15.80 -9.50
C TRP A 69 -5.99 -16.97 -9.11
N ASP A 70 -5.34 -16.86 -7.97
CA ASP A 70 -4.47 -17.90 -7.42
C ASP A 70 -4.33 -17.76 -5.90
N GLU A 71 -3.67 -18.72 -5.26
CA GLU A 71 -3.21 -18.62 -3.88
C GLU A 71 -1.78 -18.05 -3.82
N TYR A 72 -1.55 -17.13 -2.88
CA TYR A 72 -0.27 -16.47 -2.67
C TYR A 72 0.25 -16.72 -1.25
N VAL A 73 1.48 -17.21 -1.12
CA VAL A 73 2.15 -17.43 0.18
C VAL A 73 2.70 -16.10 0.69
N PHE A 74 2.18 -15.59 1.81
CA PHE A 74 2.77 -14.41 2.47
C PHE A 74 3.95 -14.81 3.37
N THR A 75 4.82 -13.85 3.69
CA THR A 75 6.08 -14.02 4.47
C THR A 75 5.93 -14.60 5.88
N LYS A 76 4.70 -14.90 6.32
CA LYS A 76 4.38 -15.56 7.60
C LYS A 76 3.77 -16.96 7.43
N GLY A 77 3.97 -17.59 6.26
CA GLY A 77 3.49 -18.95 5.97
C GLY A 77 1.96 -19.06 5.83
N LYS A 78 1.24 -17.93 5.77
CA LYS A 78 -0.20 -17.91 5.56
C LYS A 78 -0.50 -17.73 4.07
N MET A 79 -1.40 -18.58 3.56
CA MET A 79 -1.89 -18.49 2.18
C MET A 79 -2.99 -17.44 2.10
N SER A 80 -2.80 -16.48 1.20
CA SER A 80 -3.75 -15.43 0.84
C SER A 80 -4.37 -15.75 -0.51
N PHE A 81 -5.57 -15.25 -0.77
CA PHE A 81 -6.16 -15.29 -2.10
C PHE A 81 -5.80 -14.02 -2.86
N ILE A 82 -5.41 -14.13 -4.12
CA ILE A 82 -5.16 -12.99 -5.00
C ILE A 82 -5.97 -13.13 -6.28
N ALA A 83 -6.53 -12.02 -6.76
CA ALA A 83 -7.16 -11.94 -8.06
C ALA A 83 -6.71 -10.70 -8.82
N GLN A 84 -6.60 -10.83 -10.14
CA GLN A 84 -6.18 -9.78 -11.06
C GLN A 84 -7.04 -9.76 -12.32
N ASP A 85 -7.10 -8.60 -12.96
CA ASP A 85 -7.65 -8.42 -14.29
C ASP A 85 -6.71 -9.11 -15.28
N PHE A 86 -7.22 -10.07 -16.06
CA PHE A 86 -6.38 -10.86 -16.97
C PHE A 86 -5.81 -9.99 -18.11
N GLU A 87 -6.58 -9.03 -18.61
CA GLU A 87 -6.19 -8.19 -19.74
C GLU A 87 -5.28 -7.05 -19.29
N LYS A 88 -5.64 -6.40 -18.17
CA LYS A 88 -4.89 -5.22 -17.69
C LYS A 88 -3.75 -5.55 -16.74
N LEU A 89 -3.68 -6.79 -16.26
CA LEU A 89 -2.69 -7.28 -15.28
C LEU A 89 -2.68 -6.48 -13.96
N ASN A 90 -3.75 -5.74 -13.69
CA ASN A 90 -3.89 -5.01 -12.43
C ASN A 90 -4.47 -5.96 -11.39
N ILE A 91 -3.84 -5.98 -10.21
CA ILE A 91 -4.41 -6.66 -9.04
C ILE A 91 -5.78 -6.04 -8.76
N ILE A 92 -6.78 -6.87 -8.54
CA ILE A 92 -8.14 -6.46 -8.15
C ILE A 92 -8.25 -6.54 -6.64
N ILE A 93 -7.77 -7.65 -6.07
CA ILE A 93 -7.85 -7.88 -4.63
C ILE A 93 -6.79 -8.87 -4.14
N VAL A 94 -6.39 -8.65 -2.88
CA VAL A 94 -5.67 -9.61 -2.05
C VAL A 94 -6.47 -9.80 -0.76
N LEU A 95 -6.90 -11.03 -0.48
CA LEU A 95 -7.60 -11.40 0.75
C LEU A 95 -6.64 -12.16 1.67
N GLU A 96 -6.65 -11.84 2.96
CA GLU A 96 -5.79 -12.48 3.97
C GLU A 96 -6.04 -14.00 4.12
N GLY A 97 -7.16 -14.51 3.61
CA GLY A 97 -7.49 -15.92 3.65
C GLY A 97 -8.03 -16.44 2.32
N ARG A 98 -7.73 -17.71 2.08
CA ARG A 98 -8.07 -18.45 0.85
C ARG A 98 -9.30 -19.35 0.96
N THR A 99 -9.98 -19.36 2.11
CA THR A 99 -11.13 -20.23 2.30
C THR A 99 -12.32 -19.73 1.49
N GLN A 100 -13.15 -20.66 1.00
CA GLN A 100 -14.35 -20.32 0.24
C GLN A 100 -15.26 -19.35 1.01
N ALA A 101 -15.38 -19.48 2.33
CA ALA A 101 -16.18 -18.57 3.15
C ALA A 101 -15.69 -17.12 3.09
N ILE A 102 -14.37 -16.91 3.18
CA ILE A 102 -13.77 -15.57 3.10
C ILE A 102 -13.98 -14.96 1.72
N ILE A 103 -13.77 -15.75 0.66
CA ILE A 103 -13.93 -15.30 -0.73
C ILE A 103 -15.40 -14.97 -1.01
N ARG A 104 -16.34 -15.84 -0.63
CA ARG A 104 -17.78 -15.63 -0.86
C ARG A 104 -18.29 -14.40 -0.14
N ASN A 105 -17.96 -14.23 1.15
CA ASN A 105 -18.39 -13.06 1.94
C ASN A 105 -17.84 -11.73 1.40
N HIS A 106 -16.78 -11.77 0.59
CA HIS A 106 -16.23 -10.57 -0.03
C HIS A 106 -16.98 -10.19 -1.33
N PHE A 107 -17.34 -11.18 -2.15
CA PHE A 107 -17.92 -10.95 -3.48
C PHE A 107 -19.45 -11.06 -3.56
N LEU A 108 -20.10 -11.75 -2.62
CA LEU A 108 -21.55 -12.00 -2.57
C LEU A 108 -22.14 -11.40 -1.30
#